data_AF-A0A067DQM5-F1
#
_entry.id   AF-A0A067DQM5-F1
#
_cell.length_a   1.000
_cell.length_b   1.000
_cell.length_c   1.000
_cell.angle_alpha   90.00
_cell.angle_beta   90.00
_cell.angle_gamma   90.00
#
_symmetry.space_group_name_H-M   'P 1'
#
loop_
_entity.id
_entity.type
_entity.pdbx_description
1 polymer ?
#
loop_
_entity_poly.entity_id
_entity_poly.type
_entity_poly.pdbx_seq_one_letter_code
_entity_poly.pdbx_strand_id
1 'polypeptide(L)'
;MEVKSYQSQAESLLKEYILADPLVPYTSIVGSIFACKMVYDLAQLISAVHFKSYSSFSNIQRVEWSNRAISTVHAIFITAMSLYFVFWSDLFLDNQLASLITFRSAFPSTFTLG
;
A
#
# COMPACT_ATOMS: atom_id res chain seq x y z
N MET A 1 8.97 14.14 -37.03
CA MET A 1 9.87 13.34 -36.18
C MET A 1 9.23 13.09 -34.81
N GLU A 2 8.57 14.08 -34.22
CA GLU A 2 7.93 13.98 -32.90
C GLU A 2 6.75 12.99 -32.83
N VAL A 3 5.85 12.97 -33.82
CA VAL A 3 4.69 12.05 -33.82
C VAL A 3 5.10 10.57 -33.74
N LYS A 4 6.19 10.19 -34.42
CA LYS A 4 6.73 8.82 -34.36
C LYS A 4 7.35 8.49 -33.00
N SER A 5 7.96 9.48 -32.34
CA SER A 5 8.49 9.35 -30.98
C SER A 5 7.37 9.13 -29.96
N TYR A 6 6.29 9.91 -30.05
CA TYR A 6 5.10 9.73 -29.20
C TYR A 6 4.46 8.36 -29.42
N GLN A 7 4.35 7.91 -30.67
CA GLN A 7 3.81 6.59 -30.98
C GLN A 7 4.68 5.47 -30.39
N SER A 8 6.01 5.55 -30.51
CA SER A 8 6.90 4.56 -29.91
C SER A 8 6.84 4.56 -28.38
N GLN A 9 6.68 5.73 -27.76
CA GLN A 9 6.53 5.85 -26.31
C GLN A 9 5.20 5.26 -25.84
N ALA A 10 4.11 5.52 -26.55
CA ALA A 10 2.80 4.94 -26.25
C ALA A 10 2.80 3.40 -26.40
N GLU A 11 3.45 2.86 -27.42
CA GLU A 11 3.58 1.41 -27.62
C GLU A 11 4.45 0.75 -26.53
N SER A 12 5.50 1.43 -26.06
CA SER A 12 6.33 1.00 -24.92
C SER A 12 5.51 0.93 -23.63
N LEU A 13 4.74 1.98 -23.33
CA LEU A 13 3.88 2.04 -22.15
C LEU A 13 2.77 0.99 -22.20
N LEU A 14 2.16 0.78 -23.37
CA LEU A 14 1.15 -0.26 -23.55
C LEU A 14 1.75 -1.65 -23.32
N LYS A 15 2.96 -1.91 -23.80
CA LYS A 15 3.67 -3.17 -23.55
C LYS A 15 3.99 -3.34 -22.07
N GLU A 16 4.55 -2.34 -21.40
CA GLU A 16 4.80 -2.40 -19.94
C GLU A 16 3.51 -2.62 -19.14
N TYR A 17 2.41 -1.95 -19.50
CA TYR A 17 1.11 -2.14 -18.85
C TYR A 17 0.54 -3.54 -19.05
N ILE A 18 0.67 -4.10 -20.26
CA ILE A 18 0.23 -5.47 -20.56
C ILE A 18 1.15 -6.52 -19.91
N LEU A 19 2.45 -6.21 -19.76
CA LEU A 19 3.45 -7.09 -19.17
C LEU A 19 3.55 -6.95 -17.64
N ALA A 20 2.99 -5.88 -17.07
CA ALA A 20 2.91 -5.67 -15.63
C ALA A 20 2.14 -6.84 -15.02
N ASP A 21 2.81 -7.56 -14.12
CA ASP A 21 2.34 -8.84 -13.58
C ASP A 21 0.92 -8.68 -12.99
N PRO A 22 -0.12 -9.20 -13.67
CA PRO A 22 -1.50 -8.97 -13.26
C PRO A 22 -1.80 -9.52 -11.87
N LEU A 23 -0.97 -10.43 -11.36
CA LEU A 23 -1.17 -11.13 -10.10
C LEU A 23 -0.88 -10.26 -8.87
N VAL A 24 -0.01 -9.26 -8.99
CA VAL A 24 0.38 -8.40 -7.86
C VAL A 24 -0.80 -7.65 -7.23
N PRO A 25 -1.66 -6.93 -7.99
CA PRO A 25 -2.84 -6.28 -7.41
C PRO A 25 -3.83 -7.30 -6.81
N TYR A 26 -4.04 -8.45 -7.45
CA TYR A 26 -4.97 -9.47 -6.91
C TYR A 26 -4.46 -10.08 -5.60
N THR A 27 -3.18 -10.41 -5.52
CA THR A 27 -2.56 -10.94 -4.29
C THR A 27 -2.47 -9.87 -3.21
N SER A 28 -2.29 -8.60 -3.57
CA SER A 28 -2.38 -7.46 -2.65
C SER A 28 -3.76 -7.34 -2.01
N ILE A 29 -4.84 -7.40 -2.80
CA ILE A 29 -6.20 -7.32 -2.27
C ILE A 29 -6.47 -8.43 -1.26
N VAL A 30 -6.16 -9.68 -1.64
CA VAL A 30 -6.37 -10.84 -0.77
C VAL A 30 -5.49 -10.73 0.49
N GLY A 31 -4.21 -10.40 0.32
CA GLY A 31 -3.28 -10.20 1.44
C GLY A 31 -3.73 -9.10 2.39
N SER A 32 -4.24 -7.99 1.86
CA SER A 32 -4.73 -6.85 2.64
C SER A 32 -5.96 -7.20 3.48
N ILE A 33 -6.88 -8.02 2.97
CA ILE A 33 -8.04 -8.51 3.74
C ILE A 33 -7.56 -9.31 4.95
N PHE A 34 -6.63 -10.26 4.75
CA PHE A 34 -6.08 -11.06 5.83
C PHE A 34 -5.30 -10.20 6.83
N ALA A 35 -4.43 -9.30 6.35
CA ALA A 35 -3.67 -8.40 7.19
C ALA A 35 -4.58 -7.51 8.03
N CYS A 36 -5.60 -6.91 7.45
CA CYS A 36 -6.59 -6.10 8.17
C CYS A 36 -7.30 -6.90 9.27
N LYS A 37 -7.72 -8.14 8.99
CA LYS A 37 -8.32 -9.01 10.01
C LYS A 37 -7.33 -9.34 11.12
N MET A 38 -6.10 -9.73 10.78
CA MET A 38 -5.06 -10.01 11.77
C MET A 38 -4.75 -8.81 12.66
N VAL A 39 -4.61 -7.62 12.08
CA VAL A 39 -4.39 -6.37 12.82
C VAL A 39 -5.58 -6.04 13.71
N TYR A 40 -6.82 -6.25 13.23
CA TYR A 40 -8.02 -6.05 14.04
C TYR A 40 -8.00 -6.92 15.28
N ASP A 41 -7.80 -8.23 15.11
CA ASP A 41 -7.82 -9.20 16.21
C ASP A 41 -6.66 -8.95 17.19
N LEU A 42 -5.47 -8.61 16.67
CA LEU A 42 -4.30 -8.24 17.48
C LEU A 42 -4.54 -6.94 18.26
N ALA A 43 -5.13 -5.92 17.64
CA ALA A 43 -5.46 -4.67 18.30
C ALA A 43 -6.45 -4.89 19.44
N GLN A 44 -7.44 -5.78 19.27
CA GLN A 44 -8.36 -6.16 20.34
C GLN A 44 -7.66 -6.91 21.46
N LEU A 45 -6.77 -7.85 21.14
CA LEU A 45 -5.99 -8.60 22.13
C LEU A 45 -5.09 -7.67 22.95
N ILE A 46 -4.32 -6.80 22.30
CA ILE A 46 -3.45 -5.82 22.95
C ILE A 46 -4.30 -4.90 23.84
N SER A 47 -5.46 -4.45 23.32
CA SER A 47 -6.37 -3.57 24.07
C SER A 47 -6.90 -4.25 25.32
N ALA A 48 -7.30 -5.52 25.23
CA ALA A 48 -7.79 -6.29 26.37
C ALA A 48 -6.72 -6.53 27.45
N VAL A 49 -5.46 -6.71 27.06
CA VAL A 49 -4.34 -6.97 27.99
C VAL A 49 -3.83 -5.68 28.64
N HIS A 50 -3.71 -4.59 27.89
CA HIS A 50 -3.00 -3.38 28.34
C HIS A 50 -3.94 -2.26 28.81
N PHE A 51 -5.21 -2.26 28.39
CA PHE A 51 -6.15 -1.19 28.72
C PHE A 51 -7.31 -1.71 29.56
N LYS A 52 -7.24 -1.49 30.88
CA LYS A 52 -8.32 -1.85 31.81
C LYS A 52 -9.68 -1.24 31.44
N SER A 53 -9.70 -0.06 30.83
CA SER A 53 -10.94 0.57 30.35
C SER A 53 -11.61 -0.22 29.22
N TYR A 54 -10.86 -0.97 28.42
CA TYR A 54 -11.39 -1.74 27.30
C TYR A 54 -12.39 -2.81 27.74
N SER A 55 -12.17 -3.43 28.91
CA SER A 55 -13.10 -4.42 29.46
C SER A 55 -14.45 -3.82 29.85
N SER A 56 -14.48 -2.52 30.19
CA SER A 56 -15.70 -1.80 30.58
C SER A 56 -16.54 -1.28 29.41
N PHE A 57 -16.01 -1.33 28.18
CA PHE A 57 -16.69 -0.81 27.00
C PHE A 57 -17.85 -1.70 26.55
N SER A 58 -18.92 -1.05 26.08
CA SER A 58 -19.99 -1.69 25.31
C SER A 58 -19.47 -2.19 23.95
N ASN A 59 -20.21 -3.09 23.29
CA ASN A 59 -19.83 -3.63 21.98
C ASN A 59 -19.58 -2.53 20.94
N ILE A 60 -20.41 -1.48 20.91
CA ILE A 60 -20.26 -0.36 19.96
C ILE A 60 -18.96 0.41 20.23
N GLN A 61 -18.64 0.68 21.50
CA GLN A 61 -17.39 1.36 21.88
C GLN A 61 -16.16 0.52 21.55
N ARG A 62 -16.23 -0.82 21.68
CA ARG A 62 -15.13 -1.72 21.29
C ARG A 62 -14.89 -1.72 19.79
N VAL A 63 -15.96 -1.68 18.98
CA VAL A 63 -15.85 -1.55 17.51
C VAL A 63 -15.20 -0.21 17.15
N GLU A 64 -15.69 0.90 17.70
CA GLU A 64 -15.12 2.23 17.47
C GLU A 64 -13.64 2.30 17.89
N TRP A 65 -13.30 1.76 19.05
CA TRP A 65 -11.91 1.67 19.53
C TRP A 65 -11.02 0.89 18.56
N SER A 66 -11.50 -0.27 18.10
CA SER A 66 -10.76 -1.14 17.16
C SER A 66 -10.59 -0.46 15.80
N ASN A 67 -11.60 0.28 15.32
CA ASN A 67 -11.52 1.04 14.07
C ASN A 67 -10.45 2.14 14.16
N ARG A 68 -10.40 2.88 15.27
CA ARG A 68 -9.35 3.88 15.51
C ARG A 68 -7.96 3.23 15.52
N ALA A 69 -7.82 2.09 16.19
CA ALA A 69 -6.56 1.36 16.23
C ALA A 69 -6.10 0.93 14.82
N ILE A 70 -6.98 0.39 13.99
CA ILE A 70 -6.66 0.08 12.58
C ILE A 70 -6.21 1.33 11.83
N SER A 71 -6.95 2.43 11.92
CA SER A 71 -6.59 3.65 11.20
C SER A 71 -5.22 4.17 11.61
N THR A 72 -4.87 4.08 12.91
CA THR A 72 -3.54 4.46 13.40
C THR A 72 -2.45 3.53 12.84
N VAL A 73 -2.66 2.21 12.87
CA VAL A 73 -1.69 1.25 12.31
C VAL A 73 -1.51 1.45 10.80
N HIS A 74 -2.60 1.66 10.07
CA HIS A 74 -2.57 1.95 8.64
C HIS A 74 -1.80 3.25 8.34
N ALA A 75 -2.03 4.32 9.10
CA ALA A 75 -1.30 5.58 8.92
C ALA A 75 0.20 5.41 9.16
N ILE A 76 0.60 4.66 10.18
CA ILE A 76 2.01 4.33 10.45
C ILE A 76 2.60 3.51 9.29
N PHE A 77 1.87 2.50 8.82
CA PHE A 77 2.29 1.65 7.71
C PHE A 77 2.53 2.46 6.42
N ILE A 78 1.58 3.30 6.02
CA ILE A 78 1.72 4.16 4.83
C ILE A 78 2.87 5.15 4.99
N THR A 79 3.06 5.69 6.19
CA THR A 79 4.20 6.58 6.49
C THR A 79 5.53 5.86 6.33
N ALA A 80 5.65 4.65 6.90
CA ALA A 80 6.86 3.84 6.77
C ALA A 80 7.15 3.45 5.31
N MET A 81 6.12 3.07 4.55
CA MET A 81 6.24 2.77 3.12
C MET A 81 6.65 3.98 2.31
N SER A 82 6.10 5.17 2.60
CA SER A 82 6.49 6.42 1.96
C SER A 82 7.97 6.76 2.21
N LEU A 83 8.42 6.65 3.47
CA LEU A 83 9.83 6.85 3.82
C LEU A 83 10.73 5.83 3.12
N TYR A 84 10.31 4.57 3.05
CA TYR A 84 11.03 3.53 2.33
C TYR A 84 11.17 3.89 0.84
N PHE A 85 10.10 4.34 0.18
CA PHE A 85 10.15 4.71 -1.22
C PHE A 85 11.07 5.90 -1.49
N VAL A 86 11.10 6.89 -0.60
CA VAL A 86 11.93 8.10 -0.77
C VAL A 86 13.40 7.82 -0.51
N PHE A 87 13.73 7.10 0.57
CA PHE A 87 15.11 6.99 1.04
C PHE A 87 15.82 5.71 0.62
N TRP A 88 15.07 4.63 0.40
CA TRP A 88 15.65 3.29 0.26
C TRP A 88 15.34 2.61 -1.07
N SER A 89 14.30 3.05 -1.77
CA SER A 89 13.89 2.47 -3.04
C SER A 89 14.49 3.21 -4.22
N ASP A 90 14.73 2.45 -5.30
CA ASP A 90 15.14 2.98 -6.58
C ASP A 90 14.01 3.71 -7.35
N LEU A 91 12.78 3.77 -6.79
CA LEU A 91 11.58 4.31 -7.45
C LEU A 91 11.77 5.75 -7.96
N PHE A 92 12.50 6.58 -7.21
CA PHE A 92 12.75 7.99 -7.53
C PHE A 92 14.17 8.29 -8.01
N LEU A 93 14.99 7.29 -8.36
CA LEU A 93 16.33 7.56 -8.90
C LEU A 93 16.26 8.23 -10.28
N ASP A 94 17.03 9.31 -10.46
CA ASP A 94 17.06 10.14 -11.68
C ASP A 94 17.79 9.48 -12.87
N ASN A 95 18.39 8.31 -12.69
CA ASN A 95 19.18 7.64 -13.73
C ASN A 95 18.33 6.97 -14.84
N GLN A 96 16.99 6.92 -14.69
CA GLN A 96 16.05 6.33 -15.64
C GLN A 96 15.56 7.39 -16.64
N LEU A 97 16.33 7.63 -17.70
CA LEU A 97 16.26 8.78 -18.62
C LEU A 97 15.03 8.82 -19.56
N ALA A 98 13.90 8.14 -19.29
CA ALA A 98 12.79 8.11 -20.26
C ALA A 98 11.35 8.01 -19.73
N SER A 99 11.11 7.77 -18.43
CA SER A 99 9.75 7.57 -17.90
C SER A 99 9.36 8.65 -16.89
N LEU A 100 8.22 9.32 -17.15
CA LEU A 100 7.58 10.27 -16.24
C LEU A 100 7.30 9.58 -14.90
N ILE A 101 7.55 10.28 -13.79
CA ILE A 101 7.43 9.72 -12.43
C ILE A 101 6.07 9.04 -12.20
N THR A 102 4.98 9.55 -12.79
CA THR A 102 3.63 8.98 -12.67
C THR A 102 3.45 7.61 -13.34
N PHE A 103 4.33 7.21 -14.25
CA PHE A 103 4.32 5.87 -14.87
C PHE A 103 5.28 4.90 -14.19
N ARG A 104 6.07 5.35 -13.22
CA ARG A 104 7.01 4.48 -12.50
C ARG A 104 6.25 3.71 -11.43
N SER A 105 6.46 2.40 -11.42
CA SER A 105 5.98 1.52 -10.36
C SER A 105 7.04 0.48 -10.03
N ALA A 106 7.02 0.00 -8.80
CA ALA A 106 7.79 -1.13 -8.34
C ALA A 106 6.85 -2.15 -7.69
N PHE A 107 7.25 -3.41 -7.63
CA PHE A 107 6.47 -4.46 -6.94
C PHE A 107 5.93 -4.01 -5.57
N PRO A 108 6.73 -3.45 -4.64
CA PRO A 108 6.22 -2.99 -3.35
C PRO A 108 5.28 -1.78 -3.46
N SER A 109 5.41 -0.91 -4.46
CA SER A 109 4.46 0.21 -4.64
C SER A 109 3.11 -0.29 -5.14
N THR A 110 3.10 -1.19 -6.13
CA THR A 110 1.88 -1.82 -6.65
C THR A 110 1.21 -2.66 -5.57
N PHE A 111 1.98 -3.45 -4.82
CA PHE A 111 1.43 -4.27 -3.74
C PHE A 111 0.88 -3.43 -2.57
N THR A 112 1.52 -2.32 -2.21
CA THR A 112 1.08 -1.48 -1.07
C THR A 112 -0.16 -0.67 -1.40
N LEU A 113 -0.30 -0.22 -2.65
CA LEU A 113 -1.40 0.65 -3.09
C LEU A 113 -2.62 -0.13 -3.57
N GLY A 114 -2.44 -1.36 -4.05
CA GLY A 114 -3.51 -2.19 -4.62
C GLY A 114 -3.68 -1.95 -6.11
#